data_AF-A0A7S1B3Q5-F1
#
_entry.id   AF-A0A7S1B3Q5-F1
#
_cell.length_a   1.000
_cell.length_b   1.000
_cell.length_c   1.000
_cell.angle_alpha   90.00
_cell.angle_beta   90.00
_cell.angle_gamma   90.00
#
_symmetry.space_group_name_H-M   'P 1'
#
loop_
_entity.id
_entity.type
_entity.pdbx_description
1 polymer ?
#
loop_
_entity_poly.entity_id
_entity_poly.type
_entity_poly.pdbx_seq_one_letter_code
_entity_poly.pdbx_strand_id
1 'polypeptide(L)'
;MADLKSLDGLSILNGEDKRELFAVAPCDFGIKSTVIRIDECTRTINVLRRGAISQKSIERALFNTLSSKSVHKNKTTNPSSSSIDKLKILTAVLRKWTVDFRGLDGPGRFASVDSSSLVPHENIPINNGVCETPKFGFHEWHSVIPHSIQTNRSSTENQVLTTAATSNDTIYAEMGLSEVLHGGVVVIDFGRTLSNCGINENLDEVLSYKDLSPCGSIREGGRHLFLFLRWLKLNRHKVSKVLLADISTILPDDEHIGGLVDQISLHCRFQGIKRVNTVITGI
;
A
#
# COMPACT_ATOMS: atom_id res chain seq x y z
N MET A 1 13.08 -10.12 -30.84
CA MET A 1 11.78 -10.37 -30.19
C MET A 1 11.11 -11.47 -30.97
N ALA A 2 11.01 -12.67 -30.39
CA ALA A 2 10.36 -13.79 -31.05
C ALA A 2 8.84 -13.57 -30.99
N ASP A 3 8.24 -13.42 -32.16
CA ASP A 3 6.80 -13.36 -32.36
C ASP A 3 6.26 -14.76 -32.00
N LEU A 4 5.52 -14.86 -30.89
CA LEU A 4 4.82 -16.08 -30.49
C LEU A 4 3.70 -16.30 -31.52
N LYS A 5 4.07 -16.99 -32.61
CA LYS A 5 3.14 -17.46 -33.63
C LYS A 5 2.01 -18.23 -32.94
N SER A 6 0.79 -17.86 -33.29
CA SER A 6 -0.45 -18.48 -32.83
C SER A 6 -0.35 -19.99 -32.95
N LEU A 7 -0.52 -20.70 -31.82
CA LEU A 7 -1.05 -22.06 -31.91
C LEU A 7 -2.51 -21.92 -32.37
N ASP A 8 -2.83 -22.55 -33.50
CA ASP A 8 -4.18 -22.57 -34.05
C ASP A 8 -5.20 -22.99 -32.99
N GLY A 9 -6.15 -22.09 -32.70
CA GLY A 9 -7.28 -22.35 -31.81
C GLY A 9 -7.18 -21.85 -30.37
N LEU A 10 -6.04 -21.31 -29.93
CA LEU A 10 -5.91 -20.66 -28.61
C LEU A 10 -5.53 -19.19 -28.75
N SER A 11 -6.53 -18.32 -28.86
CA SER A 11 -6.34 -16.87 -28.71
C SER A 11 -6.26 -16.53 -27.21
N ILE A 12 -5.04 -16.34 -26.70
CA ILE A 12 -4.84 -15.68 -25.41
C ILE A 12 -5.20 -14.22 -25.63
N LEU A 13 -6.46 -13.88 -25.36
CA LEU A 13 -6.86 -12.51 -25.12
C LEU A 13 -6.14 -12.08 -23.85
N ASN A 14 -4.98 -11.43 -23.99
CA ASN A 14 -4.53 -10.54 -22.93
C ASN A 14 -5.70 -9.56 -22.77
N GLY A 15 -6.52 -9.72 -21.72
CA GLY A 15 -7.66 -8.85 -21.39
C GLY A 15 -7.24 -7.42 -21.02
N GLU A 16 -6.11 -6.98 -21.54
CA GLU A 16 -5.59 -5.64 -21.49
C GLU A 16 -5.65 -5.06 -22.91
N ASP A 17 -6.84 -4.92 -23.49
CA ASP A 17 -6.95 -3.97 -24.59
C ASP A 17 -6.54 -2.60 -24.02
N LYS A 18 -5.43 -2.05 -24.53
CA LYS A 18 -4.87 -0.77 -24.08
C LYS A 18 -5.88 0.37 -24.23
N ARG A 19 -6.89 0.20 -25.09
CA ARG A 19 -8.00 1.14 -25.28
C ARG A 19 -9.08 1.01 -24.20
N GLU A 20 -9.33 -0.20 -23.68
CA GLU A 20 -10.35 -0.46 -22.66
C GLU A 20 -9.88 -0.16 -21.24
N LEU A 21 -8.57 -0.05 -21.02
CA LEU A 21 -7.96 0.25 -19.72
C LEU A 21 -8.51 1.53 -19.07
N PHE A 22 -9.05 2.45 -19.87
CA PHE A 22 -9.68 3.70 -19.43
C PHE A 22 -11.19 3.74 -19.66
N ALA A 23 -11.79 2.69 -20.23
CA ALA A 23 -13.22 2.64 -20.53
C ALA A 23 -14.05 2.11 -19.35
N VAL A 24 -13.45 1.32 -18.45
CA VAL A 24 -14.13 0.80 -17.26
C VAL A 24 -14.10 1.85 -16.15
N ALA A 25 -15.28 2.18 -15.60
CA ALA A 25 -15.37 3.09 -14.46
C ALA A 25 -14.52 2.57 -13.29
N PRO A 26 -13.65 3.41 -12.70
CA PRO A 26 -12.79 2.97 -11.61
C PRO A 26 -13.63 2.64 -10.37
N CYS A 27 -13.24 1.56 -9.68
CA CYS A 27 -13.82 1.17 -8.39
C CYS A 27 -13.87 2.38 -7.44
N ASP A 28 -14.86 2.41 -6.54
CA ASP A 28 -15.11 3.57 -5.68
C ASP A 28 -13.98 3.97 -4.74
N PHE A 29 -13.21 2.99 -4.28
CA PHE A 29 -12.07 3.19 -3.39
C PHE A 29 -10.74 2.87 -4.07
N GLY A 30 -10.76 2.02 -5.11
CA GLY A 30 -9.57 1.55 -5.84
C GLY A 30 -8.54 0.75 -5.03
N ILE A 31 -8.61 0.75 -3.70
CA ILE A 31 -7.78 -0.07 -2.80
C ILE A 31 -8.46 -1.37 -2.41
N LYS A 32 -7.66 -2.38 -2.05
CA LYS A 32 -8.14 -3.71 -1.66
C LYS A 32 -8.94 -3.65 -0.34
N SER A 33 -9.68 -4.71 -0.06
CA SER A 33 -10.40 -4.87 1.21
C SER A 33 -9.46 -5.00 2.41
N THR A 34 -9.88 -4.48 3.56
CA THR A 34 -9.24 -4.75 4.85
C THR A 34 -9.50 -6.21 5.23
N VAL A 35 -8.45 -6.93 5.62
CA VAL A 35 -8.56 -8.35 6.02
C VAL A 35 -8.20 -8.46 7.49
N ILE A 36 -9.07 -9.09 8.26
CA ILE A 36 -8.91 -9.26 9.70
C ILE A 36 -9.01 -10.74 10.07
N ARG A 37 -8.26 -11.13 11.10
CA ARG A 37 -8.40 -12.41 11.79
C ARG A 37 -8.90 -12.14 13.19
N ILE A 38 -10.04 -12.75 13.53
CA ILE A 38 -10.62 -12.69 14.86
C ILE A 38 -10.05 -13.87 15.65
N ASP A 39 -9.31 -13.57 16.72
CA ASP A 39 -8.87 -14.58 17.69
C ASP A 39 -9.75 -14.47 18.93
N GLU A 40 -10.63 -15.45 19.10
CA GLU A 40 -11.58 -15.48 20.21
C GLU A 40 -10.92 -15.79 21.56
N CYS A 41 -9.83 -16.58 21.56
CA CYS A 41 -9.12 -16.96 22.78
C CYS A 41 -8.46 -15.74 23.41
N THR A 42 -7.76 -14.94 22.59
CA THR A 42 -7.07 -13.72 23.05
C THR A 42 -7.95 -12.48 22.97
N ARG A 43 -9.11 -12.56 22.29
CA ARG A 43 -10.02 -11.44 22.00
C ARG A 43 -9.34 -10.31 21.26
N THR A 44 -8.49 -10.69 20.33
CA THR A 44 -7.76 -9.77 19.47
C THR A 44 -8.33 -9.82 18.07
N ILE A 45 -8.50 -8.66 17.46
CA ILE A 45 -8.73 -8.55 16.02
C ILE A 45 -7.40 -8.17 15.40
N ASN A 46 -6.78 -9.14 14.74
CA ASN A 46 -5.50 -8.98 14.09
C ASN A 46 -5.74 -8.51 12.66
N VAL A 47 -5.26 -7.32 12.31
CA VAL A 47 -5.38 -6.83 10.94
C VAL A 47 -4.27 -7.44 10.08
N LEU A 48 -4.66 -8.35 9.19
CA LEU A 48 -3.74 -9.04 8.29
C LEU A 48 -3.35 -8.18 7.08
N ARG A 49 -4.24 -7.26 6.68
CA ARG A 49 -4.02 -6.32 5.57
C ARG A 49 -4.87 -5.07 5.76
N ARG A 50 -4.26 -3.89 5.66
CA ARG A 50 -5.00 -2.62 5.60
C ARG A 50 -5.60 -2.41 4.21
N GLY A 51 -6.82 -1.88 4.18
CA GLY A 51 -7.59 -1.63 2.97
C GLY A 51 -8.51 -0.44 3.16
N ALA A 52 -9.65 -0.45 2.46
CA ALA A 52 -10.60 0.67 2.50
C ALA A 52 -11.22 0.93 3.88
N ILE A 53 -11.29 -0.07 4.77
CA ILE A 53 -11.86 0.10 6.11
C ILE A 53 -10.77 0.49 7.09
N SER A 54 -10.95 1.65 7.74
CA SER A 54 -10.02 2.19 8.73
C SER A 54 -10.08 1.45 10.07
N GLN A 55 -9.01 1.60 10.86
CA GLN A 55 -8.96 1.14 12.24
C GLN A 55 -10.11 1.70 13.08
N LYS A 56 -10.29 3.03 13.07
CA LYS A 56 -11.34 3.69 13.86
C LYS A 56 -12.73 3.24 13.43
N SER A 57 -12.94 2.88 12.16
CA SER A 57 -14.22 2.30 11.70
C SER A 57 -14.48 0.92 12.30
N ILE A 58 -13.45 0.07 12.37
CA ILE A 58 -13.53 -1.25 13.02
C ILE A 58 -13.82 -1.07 14.51
N GLU A 59 -13.08 -0.20 15.19
CA GLU A 59 -13.27 0.10 16.62
C GLU A 59 -14.68 0.64 16.92
N ARG A 60 -15.17 1.57 16.10
CA ARG A 60 -16.55 2.09 16.20
C ARG A 60 -17.60 0.99 15.99
N ALA A 61 -17.39 0.07 15.04
CA ALA A 61 -18.32 -1.03 14.81
C ALA A 61 -18.40 -1.97 16.03
N LEU A 62 -17.26 -2.27 16.64
CA LEU A 62 -17.20 -3.07 17.88
C LEU A 62 -17.88 -2.33 19.05
N PHE A 63 -17.65 -1.02 19.17
CA PHE A 63 -18.21 -0.22 20.25
C PHE A 63 -19.73 -0.01 20.11
N ASN A 64 -20.24 0.30 18.92
CA ASN A 64 -21.66 0.55 18.72
C ASN A 64 -22.50 -0.71 18.95
N THR A 65 -21.96 -1.89 18.67
CA THR A 65 -22.61 -3.17 18.95
C THR A 65 -22.90 -3.37 20.45
N LEU A 66 -22.12 -2.73 21.33
CA LEU A 66 -22.35 -2.74 22.78
C LEU A 66 -23.53 -1.85 23.20
N SER A 67 -23.72 -0.70 22.55
CA SER A 67 -24.64 0.35 23.01
C SER A 67 -26.09 0.11 22.58
N SER A 68 -26.31 -0.45 21.39
CA SER A 68 -27.66 -0.57 20.80
C SER A 68 -28.58 -1.62 21.45
N LYS A 69 -28.08 -2.47 22.36
CA LYS A 69 -28.87 -3.57 22.95
C LYS A 69 -29.55 -3.24 24.30
N SER A 70 -29.39 -2.01 24.81
CA SER A 70 -29.99 -1.58 26.09
C SER A 70 -31.46 -1.12 25.99
N VAL A 71 -32.00 -0.92 24.78
CA VAL A 71 -33.28 -0.18 24.60
C VAL A 71 -34.49 -1.06 24.23
N HIS A 72 -34.35 -2.38 24.04
CA HIS A 72 -35.53 -3.25 23.90
C HIS A 72 -36.03 -3.79 25.24
N LYS A 73 -36.65 -2.89 26.01
CA LYS A 73 -37.57 -3.26 27.09
C LYS A 73 -38.90 -3.76 26.49
N ASN A 74 -39.22 -5.00 26.84
CA ASN A 74 -40.58 -5.55 27.03
C ASN A 74 -41.38 -6.01 25.81
N LYS A 75 -41.46 -7.33 25.62
CA LYS A 75 -42.75 -8.05 25.69
C LYS A 75 -42.52 -9.51 26.10
N THR A 76 -43.19 -9.89 27.17
CA THR A 76 -43.11 -11.14 27.95
C THR A 76 -43.49 -12.36 27.11
N THR A 77 -42.52 -13.23 26.79
CA THR A 77 -42.77 -14.59 26.29
C THR A 77 -41.69 -15.54 26.82
N ASN A 78 -42.12 -16.72 27.26
CA ASN A 78 -41.33 -17.71 28.01
C ASN A 78 -39.96 -18.05 27.38
N PRO A 79 -38.90 -18.19 28.19
CA PRO A 79 -37.54 -18.42 27.71
C PRO A 79 -37.37 -19.84 27.17
N SER A 80 -37.30 -19.98 25.84
CA SER A 80 -36.82 -21.18 25.16
C SER A 80 -35.30 -21.28 25.22
N SER A 81 -34.73 -22.48 25.04
CA SER A 81 -33.29 -22.81 25.10
C SER A 81 -32.36 -21.94 24.22
N SER A 82 -32.91 -21.12 23.32
CA SER A 82 -32.19 -20.11 22.54
C SER A 82 -31.59 -18.95 23.36
N SER A 83 -31.94 -18.85 24.65
CA SER A 83 -31.46 -17.79 25.56
C SER A 83 -30.01 -17.99 26.00
N ILE A 84 -29.52 -19.23 26.09
CA ILE A 84 -28.16 -19.55 26.55
C ILE A 84 -27.11 -19.14 25.50
N ASP A 85 -27.40 -19.34 24.21
CA ASP A 85 -26.48 -18.92 23.13
C ASP A 85 -26.44 -17.41 22.95
N LYS A 86 -27.57 -16.71 23.17
CA LYS A 86 -27.61 -15.24 23.24
C LYS A 86 -26.75 -14.69 24.38
N LEU A 87 -26.70 -15.38 25.52
CA LEU A 87 -25.87 -15.03 26.68
C LEU A 87 -24.36 -15.20 26.38
N LYS A 88 -23.95 -16.21 25.60
CA LYS A 88 -22.55 -16.36 25.18
C LYS A 88 -22.11 -15.26 24.22
N ILE A 89 -22.97 -14.90 23.25
CA ILE A 89 -22.71 -13.79 22.31
C ILE A 89 -22.69 -12.45 23.05
N LEU A 90 -23.61 -12.21 24.00
CA LEU A 90 -23.61 -11.01 24.85
C LEU A 90 -22.37 -10.92 25.74
N THR A 91 -21.94 -12.04 26.30
CA THR A 91 -20.71 -12.11 27.11
C THR A 91 -19.48 -11.84 26.25
N ALA A 92 -19.42 -12.36 25.01
CA ALA A 92 -18.35 -12.07 24.05
C ALA A 92 -18.34 -10.61 23.56
N VAL A 93 -19.53 -9.99 23.42
CA VAL A 93 -19.69 -8.58 23.07
C VAL A 93 -19.25 -7.67 24.22
N LEU A 94 -19.57 -7.98 25.48
CA LEU A 94 -19.20 -7.22 26.70
C LEU A 94 -17.72 -7.27 27.08
N ARG A 95 -16.92 -8.09 26.41
CA ARG A 95 -15.50 -8.25 26.68
C ARG A 95 -14.71 -7.26 25.81
N LYS A 96 -13.83 -6.44 26.42
CA LYS A 96 -12.99 -5.46 25.70
C LYS A 96 -12.15 -6.18 24.64
N TRP A 97 -12.50 -6.04 23.37
CA TRP A 97 -11.70 -6.49 22.24
C TRP A 97 -10.60 -5.46 21.97
N THR A 98 -9.40 -5.92 21.65
CA THR A 98 -8.30 -5.05 21.20
C THR A 98 -8.09 -5.27 19.70
N VAL A 99 -7.86 -4.18 18.97
CA VAL A 99 -7.50 -4.26 17.56
C VAL A 99 -5.99 -4.11 17.46
N ASP A 100 -5.32 -5.13 16.91
CA ASP A 100 -3.87 -5.13 16.78
C ASP A 100 -3.44 -4.97 15.32
N PHE A 101 -2.69 -3.91 15.06
CA PHE A 101 -2.06 -3.60 13.78
C PHE A 101 -0.54 -3.87 13.79
N ARG A 102 0.04 -4.27 14.92
CA ARG A 102 1.50 -4.40 15.11
C ARG A 102 2.12 -5.53 14.29
N GLY A 103 1.33 -6.39 13.66
CA GLY A 103 1.82 -7.39 12.70
C GLY A 103 2.18 -6.85 11.31
N LEU A 104 2.09 -5.54 11.09
CA LEU A 104 2.18 -4.89 9.78
C LEU A 104 3.45 -4.03 9.58
N ASP A 105 4.62 -4.45 10.09
CA ASP A 105 5.94 -3.89 9.67
C ASP A 105 6.27 -4.18 8.17
N GLY A 106 5.24 -4.46 7.39
CA GLY A 106 5.21 -4.79 6.00
C GLY A 106 3.88 -5.39 5.60
N PRO A 107 3.58 -5.49 4.29
CA PRO A 107 2.59 -6.43 3.80
C PRO A 107 2.86 -7.77 4.46
N GLY A 108 1.88 -8.27 5.21
CA GLY A 108 2.07 -9.31 6.22
C GLY A 108 3.16 -10.30 5.84
N ARG A 109 4.17 -10.44 6.70
CA ARG A 109 4.88 -11.72 6.79
C ARG A 109 3.79 -12.73 7.14
N PHE A 110 3.11 -13.27 6.15
CA PHE A 110 2.63 -14.63 6.23
C PHE A 110 3.85 -15.39 6.71
N ALA A 111 3.80 -15.92 7.95
CA ALA A 111 4.75 -16.92 8.36
C ALA A 111 4.89 -17.85 7.15
N SER A 112 6.09 -17.91 6.58
CA SER A 112 6.39 -18.74 5.42
C SER A 112 5.69 -20.07 5.65
N VAL A 113 4.68 -20.38 4.84
CA VAL A 113 4.17 -21.74 4.78
C VAL A 113 5.40 -22.55 4.41
N ASP A 114 5.81 -23.40 5.34
CA ASP A 114 7.06 -24.12 5.28
C ASP A 114 7.08 -24.93 3.97
N SER A 115 7.87 -24.47 2.99
CA SER A 115 8.00 -25.09 1.67
C SER A 115 8.61 -26.50 1.76
N SER A 116 9.02 -26.92 2.96
CA SER A 116 9.55 -28.23 3.31
C SER A 116 8.54 -29.39 3.18
N SER A 117 7.26 -29.11 2.91
CA SER A 117 6.23 -30.15 2.69
C SER A 117 5.94 -30.51 1.22
N LEU A 118 6.65 -29.91 0.25
CA LEU A 118 6.55 -30.34 -1.15
C LEU A 118 7.47 -31.52 -1.40
N VAL A 119 6.85 -32.68 -1.63
CA VAL A 119 7.47 -33.95 -2.04
C VAL A 119 8.39 -33.71 -3.25
N PRO A 120 9.64 -34.23 -3.25
CA PRO A 120 10.56 -34.03 -4.36
C PRO A 120 10.04 -34.79 -5.60
N HIS A 121 9.60 -34.04 -6.61
CA HIS A 121 9.43 -34.60 -7.94
C HIS A 121 10.81 -34.78 -8.60
N GLU A 122 10.99 -35.95 -9.18
CA GLU A 122 12.21 -36.48 -9.76
C GLU A 122 12.91 -35.54 -10.76
N ASN A 123 14.24 -35.69 -10.79
CA ASN A 123 15.21 -34.96 -11.60
C ASN A 123 14.84 -34.89 -13.09
N ILE A 124 14.37 -33.74 -13.55
CA ILE A 124 14.42 -33.37 -14.96
C ILE A 124 15.77 -32.64 -15.18
N PRO A 125 16.62 -33.08 -16.12
CA PRO A 125 17.89 -32.43 -16.40
C PRO A 125 17.65 -31.02 -16.97
N ILE A 126 18.00 -30.00 -16.19
CA ILE A 126 17.97 -28.61 -16.62
C ILE A 126 19.22 -28.35 -17.46
N ASN A 127 19.01 -28.08 -18.73
CA ASN A 127 20.03 -27.70 -19.69
C ASN A 127 20.54 -26.30 -19.33
N ASN A 128 21.83 -26.16 -18.98
CA ASN A 128 22.49 -24.91 -18.57
C ASN A 128 22.75 -23.95 -19.75
N GLY A 129 21.71 -23.68 -20.53
CA GLY A 129 21.72 -22.53 -21.43
C GLY A 129 21.66 -21.27 -20.58
N VAL A 130 22.79 -20.58 -20.43
CA VAL A 130 22.86 -19.23 -19.86
C VAL A 130 22.11 -18.30 -20.81
N CYS A 131 20.79 -18.27 -20.65
CA CYS A 131 19.96 -17.24 -21.20
C CYS A 131 20.22 -16.01 -20.33
N GLU A 132 21.12 -15.12 -20.77
CA GLU A 132 21.23 -13.78 -20.21
C GLU A 132 19.85 -13.15 -20.30
N THR A 133 19.10 -13.20 -19.20
CA THR A 133 17.88 -12.42 -19.10
C THR A 133 18.35 -10.97 -19.15
N PRO A 134 17.86 -10.15 -20.09
CA PRO A 134 18.26 -8.76 -20.13
C PRO A 134 17.97 -8.18 -18.76
N LYS A 135 18.98 -7.57 -18.13
CA LYS A 135 18.85 -6.83 -16.88
C LYS A 135 17.85 -5.71 -17.13
N PHE A 136 16.55 -6.01 -16.99
CA PHE A 136 15.51 -5.00 -17.03
C PHE A 136 15.83 -4.05 -15.89
N GLY A 137 16.14 -2.80 -16.24
CA GLY A 137 16.52 -1.78 -15.27
C GLY A 137 15.47 -1.69 -14.17
N PHE A 138 15.91 -1.90 -12.94
CA PHE A 138 15.09 -1.62 -11.77
C PHE A 138 14.94 -0.10 -11.65
N HIS A 139 13.73 0.39 -11.37
CA HIS A 139 13.53 1.80 -11.08
C HIS A 139 14.10 2.14 -9.70
N GLU A 140 14.67 3.33 -9.53
CA GLU A 140 14.92 3.86 -8.20
C GLU A 140 13.65 4.56 -7.69
N TRP A 141 13.21 4.27 -6.46
CA TRP A 141 12.01 4.88 -5.87
C TRP A 141 12.38 5.78 -4.70
N HIS A 142 12.01 7.04 -4.81
CA HIS A 142 12.28 8.07 -3.82
C HIS A 142 10.98 8.55 -3.20
N SER A 143 10.85 8.39 -1.88
CA SER A 143 9.80 9.03 -1.09
C SER A 143 10.23 10.43 -0.75
N VAL A 144 9.58 11.42 -1.32
CA VAL A 144 9.96 12.81 -1.15
C VAL A 144 9.17 13.43 0.00
N ILE A 145 9.90 13.98 0.97
CA ILE A 145 9.34 14.76 2.08
C ILE A 145 9.67 16.25 1.82
N PRO A 146 8.66 17.11 1.62
CA PRO A 146 8.87 18.55 1.53
C PRO A 146 9.51 19.13 2.79
N HIS A 147 10.50 19.99 2.62
CA HIS A 147 11.15 20.66 3.74
C HIS A 147 10.19 21.50 4.59
N SER A 148 9.16 22.09 3.96
CA SER A 148 8.11 22.87 4.65
C SER A 148 7.31 22.07 5.68
N ILE A 149 7.23 20.74 5.53
CA ILE A 149 6.53 19.86 6.48
C ILE A 149 7.46 19.48 7.64
N GLN A 150 8.77 19.47 7.41
CA GLN A 150 9.76 19.02 8.38
C GLN A 150 9.94 20.02 9.55
N THR A 151 9.82 21.33 9.29
CA THR A 151 9.99 22.39 10.30
C THR A 151 9.00 22.31 11.46
N ASN A 152 7.81 21.74 11.23
CA ASN A 152 6.80 21.54 12.27
C ASN A 152 7.11 20.35 13.21
N ARG A 153 8.03 19.44 12.83
CA ARG A 153 8.43 18.29 13.66
C ARG A 153 9.70 18.56 14.48
N SER A 154 10.57 19.45 14.01
CA SER A 154 11.90 19.69 14.60
C SER A 154 11.91 20.39 15.96
N SER A 155 10.77 20.87 16.48
CA SER A 155 10.74 21.50 17.82
C SER A 155 10.73 20.49 18.99
N THR A 156 10.53 19.19 18.74
CA THR A 156 10.42 18.18 19.82
C THR A 156 11.35 16.96 19.67
N GLU A 157 11.98 16.72 18.51
CA GLU A 157 12.78 15.50 18.26
C GLU A 157 14.15 15.77 17.61
N ASN A 158 14.76 16.93 17.87
CA ASN A 158 16.17 17.15 17.51
C ASN A 158 17.09 16.45 18.51
N GLN A 159 17.22 15.12 18.42
CA GLN A 159 18.42 14.42 18.87
C GLN A 159 18.58 13.08 18.13
N VAL A 160 19.61 13.04 17.29
CA VAL A 160 20.29 11.84 16.75
C VAL A 160 19.57 11.11 15.61
N LEU A 161 19.65 11.69 14.40
CA LEU A 161 19.57 10.92 13.15
C LEU A 161 20.97 10.32 12.84
N THR A 162 21.43 9.39 13.68
CA THR A 162 22.60 8.55 13.39
C THR A 162 22.36 7.16 13.99
N THR A 163 21.69 6.33 13.20
CA THR A 163 21.77 4.86 13.11
C THR A 163 22.08 4.07 14.40
N ALA A 164 21.02 3.51 15.01
CA ALA A 164 21.08 2.19 15.62
C ALA A 164 20.30 1.21 14.72
N ALA A 165 21.02 0.30 14.08
CA ALA A 165 20.50 -0.67 13.12
C ALA A 165 19.47 -1.61 13.76
N THR A 166 18.19 -1.42 13.41
CA THR A 166 17.13 -2.41 13.63
C THR A 166 16.38 -2.67 12.33
N SER A 167 16.97 -3.55 11.49
CA SER A 167 16.40 -4.35 10.38
C SER A 167 15.46 -3.75 9.31
N ASN A 168 15.08 -2.48 9.39
CA ASN A 168 14.31 -1.77 8.36
C ASN A 168 15.02 -0.44 8.04
N ASP A 169 16.21 -0.55 7.41
CA ASP A 169 17.05 0.59 7.02
C ASP A 169 16.28 1.55 6.10
N THR A 170 15.65 2.53 6.71
CA THR A 170 15.07 3.67 6.01
C THR A 170 16.22 4.63 5.79
N ILE A 171 16.79 4.62 4.59
CA ILE A 171 17.89 5.52 4.23
C ILE A 171 17.29 6.89 3.95
N TYR A 172 17.68 7.89 4.74
CA TYR A 172 17.42 9.29 4.43
C TYR A 172 18.59 9.83 3.61
N ALA A 173 18.29 10.42 2.46
CA ALA A 173 19.27 11.10 1.63
C ALA A 173 18.79 12.55 1.42
N GLU A 174 19.65 13.51 1.74
CA GLU A 174 19.48 14.88 1.27
C GLU A 174 20.06 14.96 -0.14
N MET A 175 19.25 15.41 -1.09
CA MET A 175 19.65 15.49 -2.50
C MET A 175 19.18 16.82 -3.09
N GLY A 176 19.99 17.40 -3.97
CA GLY A 176 19.59 18.59 -4.73
C GLY A 176 18.55 18.23 -5.80
N LEU A 177 17.67 19.17 -6.14
CA LEU A 177 16.59 18.93 -7.12
C LEU A 177 17.13 18.39 -8.47
N SER A 178 18.23 18.95 -8.98
CA SER A 178 18.85 18.51 -10.24
C SER A 178 19.37 17.07 -10.19
N GLU A 179 19.92 16.64 -9.07
CA GLU A 179 20.43 15.28 -8.86
C GLU A 179 19.28 14.25 -8.83
N VAL A 180 18.20 14.62 -8.13
CA VAL A 180 17.00 13.79 -8.02
C VAL A 180 16.33 13.63 -9.38
N LEU A 181 16.25 14.70 -10.17
CA LEU A 181 15.62 14.70 -11.49
C LEU A 181 16.48 14.09 -12.59
N HIS A 182 17.79 13.95 -12.41
CA HIS A 182 18.66 13.46 -13.48
C HIS A 182 18.26 12.06 -13.99
N GLY A 183 18.09 11.94 -15.30
CA GLY A 183 17.96 10.67 -16.01
C GLY A 183 16.53 10.30 -16.42
N GLY A 184 15.62 11.27 -16.48
CA GLY A 184 14.22 11.04 -16.85
C GLY A 184 13.39 10.39 -15.73
N VAL A 185 12.52 11.19 -15.13
CA VAL A 185 11.82 10.85 -13.88
C VAL A 185 10.31 10.85 -14.06
N VAL A 186 9.64 9.89 -13.43
CA VAL A 186 8.19 9.93 -13.23
C VAL A 186 7.90 10.46 -11.85
N VAL A 187 7.02 11.46 -11.77
CA VAL A 187 6.56 12.03 -10.50
C VAL A 187 5.16 11.54 -10.21
N ILE A 188 4.97 10.92 -9.05
CA ILE A 188 3.69 10.54 -8.46
C ILE A 188 3.45 11.48 -7.28
N ASP A 189 2.69 12.53 -7.50
CA ASP A 189 2.33 13.50 -6.47
C ASP A 189 1.04 13.09 -5.73
N PHE A 190 0.75 13.78 -4.63
CA PHE A 190 -0.50 13.70 -3.90
C PHE A 190 -0.83 15.08 -3.34
N GLY A 191 -2.00 15.63 -3.69
CA GLY A 191 -2.46 16.93 -3.19
C GLY A 191 -1.57 18.08 -3.65
N ARG A 192 -0.95 17.96 -4.84
CA ARG A 192 0.01 18.92 -5.41
C ARG A 192 1.21 19.22 -4.51
N THR A 193 1.56 18.30 -3.61
CA THR A 193 2.59 18.54 -2.61
C THR A 193 3.95 18.80 -3.24
N LEU A 194 4.35 17.99 -4.22
CA LEU A 194 5.61 18.16 -4.96
C LEU A 194 5.54 19.31 -5.97
N SER A 195 4.39 19.56 -6.59
CA SER A 195 4.19 20.72 -7.44
C SER A 195 4.33 22.04 -6.68
N ASN A 196 3.86 22.10 -5.43
CA ASN A 196 4.05 23.26 -4.56
C ASN A 196 5.53 23.44 -4.16
N CYS A 197 6.33 22.38 -4.29
CA CYS A 197 7.79 22.41 -4.20
C CYS A 197 8.45 22.62 -5.59
N GLY A 198 7.75 23.17 -6.57
CA GLY A 198 8.31 23.45 -7.89
C GLY A 198 8.54 22.24 -8.80
N ILE A 199 8.22 21.02 -8.37
CA ILE A 199 8.35 19.80 -9.18
C ILE A 199 7.06 19.58 -9.97
N ASN A 200 7.05 19.93 -11.26
CA ASN A 200 5.87 19.85 -12.12
C ASN A 200 6.23 19.33 -13.53
N GLU A 201 5.22 19.15 -14.40
CA GLU A 201 5.41 18.63 -15.76
C GLU A 201 6.27 19.49 -16.70
N ASN A 202 6.54 20.76 -16.38
CA ASN A 202 7.31 21.64 -17.26
C ASN A 202 8.83 21.53 -17.08
N LEU A 203 9.31 20.69 -16.15
CA LEU A 203 10.74 20.45 -15.96
C LEU A 203 11.21 19.43 -17.02
N ASP A 204 12.28 19.76 -17.75
CA ASP A 204 12.79 18.97 -18.89
C ASP A 204 13.07 17.49 -18.56
N GLU A 205 13.47 17.21 -17.32
CA GLU A 205 13.80 15.87 -16.83
C GLU A 205 12.57 15.08 -16.32
N VAL A 206 11.40 15.72 -16.19
CA VAL A 206 10.16 15.07 -15.76
C VAL A 206 9.46 14.48 -16.98
N LEU A 207 9.59 13.17 -17.16
CA LEU A 207 8.98 12.43 -18.28
C LEU A 207 7.46 12.38 -18.18
N SER A 208 6.95 12.30 -16.95
CA SER A 208 5.52 12.36 -16.68
C SER A 208 5.29 12.76 -15.24
N TYR A 209 4.35 13.68 -15.06
CA TYR A 209 3.81 14.06 -13.77
C TYR A 209 2.39 13.46 -13.62
N LYS A 210 2.13 12.85 -12.48
CA LYS A 210 0.85 12.20 -12.13
C LYS A 210 0.49 12.53 -10.69
N ASP A 211 -0.52 13.35 -10.46
CA ASP A 211 -1.06 13.55 -9.12
C ASP A 211 -2.14 12.51 -8.84
N LEU A 212 -1.94 11.67 -7.81
CA LEU A 212 -2.90 10.67 -7.38
C LEU A 212 -4.23 11.31 -6.96
N SER A 213 -4.17 12.49 -6.37
CA SER A 213 -5.31 13.16 -5.79
C SER A 213 -5.06 14.67 -5.70
N PRO A 214 -5.35 15.44 -6.77
CA PRO A 214 -5.18 16.90 -6.75
C PRO A 214 -5.93 17.59 -5.61
N CYS A 215 -7.03 17.00 -5.14
CA CYS A 215 -7.83 17.50 -4.02
C CYS A 215 -7.36 16.99 -2.65
N GLY A 216 -6.30 16.17 -2.57
CA GLY A 216 -5.78 15.61 -1.32
C GLY A 216 -6.71 14.56 -0.68
N SER A 217 -7.64 13.97 -1.44
CA SER A 217 -8.53 12.90 -0.97
C SER A 217 -7.86 11.52 -1.06
N ILE A 218 -7.79 10.77 0.05
CA ILE A 218 -7.30 9.38 0.06
C ILE A 218 -8.17 8.49 -0.83
N ARG A 219 -9.49 8.72 -0.86
CA ARG A 219 -10.40 7.94 -1.70
C ARG A 219 -10.05 8.11 -3.17
N GLU A 220 -9.89 9.35 -3.64
CA GLU A 220 -9.46 9.65 -5.02
C GLU A 220 -8.10 9.03 -5.33
N GLY A 221 -7.12 9.21 -4.43
CA GLY A 221 -5.78 8.62 -4.59
C GLY A 221 -5.82 7.09 -4.72
N GLY A 222 -6.68 6.43 -3.95
CA GLY A 222 -6.93 4.99 -4.06
C GLY A 222 -7.46 4.56 -5.43
N ARG A 223 -8.37 5.34 -6.04
CA ARG A 223 -8.92 5.07 -7.39
C ARG A 223 -7.84 5.14 -8.47
N HIS A 224 -6.91 6.09 -8.36
CA HIS A 224 -5.88 6.32 -9.37
C HIS A 224 -4.63 5.47 -9.19
N LEU A 225 -4.32 5.00 -7.96
CA LEU A 225 -3.06 4.32 -7.65
C LEU A 225 -2.74 3.18 -8.63
N PHE A 226 -3.64 2.20 -8.78
CA PHE A 226 -3.34 1.04 -9.63
C PHE A 226 -3.31 1.36 -11.12
N LEU A 227 -4.06 2.39 -11.57
CA LEU A 227 -3.98 2.87 -12.94
C LEU A 227 -2.57 3.41 -13.24
N PHE A 228 -2.03 4.21 -12.33
CA PHE A 228 -0.69 4.79 -12.48
C PHE A 228 0.42 3.76 -12.33
N LEU A 229 0.30 2.83 -11.37
CA LEU A 229 1.27 1.73 -11.23
C LEU A 229 1.29 0.83 -12.47
N ARG A 230 0.12 0.56 -13.09
CA ARG A 230 0.03 -0.21 -14.34
C ARG A 230 0.62 0.57 -15.51
N TRP A 231 0.31 1.85 -15.63
CA TRP A 231 0.90 2.73 -16.64
C TRP A 231 2.43 2.78 -16.50
N LEU A 232 2.96 2.92 -15.28
CA LEU A 232 4.38 2.93 -15.00
C LEU A 232 5.04 1.62 -15.44
N LYS A 233 4.44 0.47 -15.11
CA LYS A 233 4.92 -0.85 -15.55
C LYS A 233 5.02 -0.97 -17.07
N LEU A 234 4.05 -0.39 -17.81
CA LEU A 234 4.07 -0.39 -19.28
C LEU A 234 5.17 0.53 -19.85
N ASN A 235 5.52 1.60 -19.13
CA ASN A 235 6.52 2.58 -19.55
C ASN A 235 7.89 2.37 -18.90
N ARG A 236 8.13 1.22 -18.25
CA ARG A 236 9.37 0.93 -17.50
C ARG A 236 10.68 1.11 -18.27
N HIS A 237 10.64 1.02 -19.60
CA HIS A 237 11.83 1.17 -20.44
C HIS A 237 12.27 2.63 -20.62
N LYS A 238 11.42 3.60 -20.25
CA LYS A 238 11.70 5.04 -20.37
C LYS A 238 12.07 5.68 -19.03
N VAL A 239 11.75 5.02 -17.92
CA VAL A 239 11.78 5.63 -16.59
C VAL A 239 12.99 5.11 -15.82
N SER A 240 13.88 5.99 -15.40
CA SER A 240 15.00 5.60 -14.53
C SER A 240 14.60 5.65 -13.06
N LYS A 241 13.91 6.72 -12.65
CA LYS A 241 13.48 6.95 -11.26
C LYS A 241 12.00 7.30 -11.16
N VAL A 242 11.43 7.00 -10.00
CA VAL A 242 10.08 7.37 -9.60
C VAL A 242 10.17 8.20 -8.33
N LEU A 243 9.73 9.43 -8.41
CA LEU A 243 9.50 10.28 -7.25
C LEU A 243 8.07 10.10 -6.77
N LEU A 244 7.91 9.90 -5.48
CA LEU A 244 6.61 9.73 -4.85
C LEU A 244 6.48 10.69 -3.68
N ALA A 245 5.40 11.46 -3.65
CA ALA A 245 5.06 12.28 -2.48
C ALA A 245 4.83 11.40 -1.25
N ASP A 246 5.44 11.75 -0.11
CA ASP A 246 5.22 11.00 1.12
C ASP A 246 3.83 11.30 1.73
N ILE A 247 2.82 10.57 1.25
CA ILE A 247 1.43 10.68 1.68
C ILE A 247 1.30 10.60 3.21
N SER A 248 2.14 9.78 3.88
CA SER A 248 2.09 9.60 5.33
C SER A 248 2.45 10.87 6.12
N THR A 249 3.25 11.74 5.53
CA THR A 249 3.58 13.06 6.09
C THR A 249 2.54 14.12 5.76
N ILE A 250 1.87 13.98 4.60
CA ILE A 250 0.86 14.94 4.12
C ILE A 250 -0.44 14.80 4.91
N LEU A 251 -0.86 13.58 5.22
CA LEU A 251 -2.11 13.28 5.92
C LEU A 251 -1.89 12.34 7.12
N PRO A 252 -1.18 12.78 8.18
CA PRO A 252 -0.83 11.90 9.31
C PRO A 252 -2.04 11.40 10.09
N ASP A 253 -3.14 12.17 10.10
CA ASP A 253 -4.33 11.88 10.91
C ASP A 253 -5.46 11.18 10.14
N ASP A 254 -5.30 10.99 8.82
CA ASP A 254 -6.32 10.35 7.98
C ASP A 254 -6.42 8.85 8.30
N GLU A 255 -7.63 8.39 8.60
CA GLU A 255 -7.87 7.05 9.08
C GLU A 255 -7.74 5.95 7.99
N HIS A 256 -7.78 6.34 6.71
CA HIS A 256 -7.76 5.43 5.56
C HIS A 256 -6.39 5.37 4.86
N ILE A 257 -5.45 6.24 5.24
CA ILE A 257 -4.15 6.35 4.59
C ILE A 257 -3.34 5.04 4.58
N GLY A 258 -3.46 4.23 5.63
CA GLY A 258 -2.68 3.00 5.79
C GLY A 258 -2.89 2.01 4.65
N GLY A 259 -4.11 1.92 4.10
CA GLY A 259 -4.39 1.05 2.96
C GLY A 259 -3.64 1.49 1.68
N LEU A 260 -3.56 2.81 1.45
CA LEU A 260 -2.86 3.36 0.27
C LEU A 260 -1.34 3.20 0.39
N VAL A 261 -0.78 3.57 1.54
CA VAL A 261 0.66 3.46 1.82
C VAL A 261 1.15 2.01 1.79
N ASP A 262 0.35 1.06 2.27
CA ASP A 262 0.68 -0.37 2.19
C ASP A 262 0.74 -0.88 0.75
N GLN A 263 -0.19 -0.47 -0.11
CA GLN A 263 -0.17 -0.91 -1.52
C GLN A 263 1.03 -0.34 -2.27
N ILE A 264 1.37 0.92 -2.03
CA ILE A 264 2.59 1.55 -2.59
C ILE A 264 3.82 0.77 -2.11
N SER A 265 3.96 0.58 -0.79
CA SER A 265 5.12 -0.09 -0.21
C SER A 265 5.27 -1.53 -0.69
N LEU A 266 4.15 -2.26 -0.80
CA LEU A 266 4.09 -3.60 -1.38
C LEU A 266 4.55 -3.60 -2.83
N HIS A 267 4.13 -2.63 -3.63
CA HIS A 267 4.55 -2.51 -5.03
C HIS A 267 6.06 -2.28 -5.15
N CYS A 268 6.63 -1.36 -4.36
CA CYS A 268 8.08 -1.12 -4.35
C CYS A 268 8.85 -2.38 -3.97
N ARG A 269 8.40 -3.10 -2.92
CA ARG A 269 9.04 -4.36 -2.46
C ARG A 269 9.01 -5.45 -3.53
N PHE A 270 7.89 -5.65 -4.23
CA PHE A 270 7.78 -6.69 -5.26
C PHE A 270 8.67 -6.44 -6.48
N GLN A 271 9.04 -5.19 -6.74
CA GLN A 271 9.99 -4.87 -7.79
C GLN A 271 11.45 -5.09 -7.34
N GLY A 272 11.69 -5.54 -6.10
CA GLY A 272 13.04 -5.68 -5.54
C GLY A 272 13.71 -4.34 -5.26
N ILE A 273 12.94 -3.25 -5.17
CA ILE A 273 13.46 -1.90 -5.10
C ILE A 273 13.57 -1.46 -3.64
N LYS A 274 14.74 -0.93 -3.27
CA LYS A 274 14.92 -0.21 -2.01
C LYS A 274 14.25 1.16 -2.12
N ARG A 275 13.33 1.47 -1.21
CA ARG A 275 12.74 2.80 -1.09
C ARG A 275 13.76 3.71 -0.38
N VAL A 276 14.13 4.81 -1.02
CA VAL A 276 14.98 5.85 -0.42
C VAL A 276 14.04 6.96 0.06
N ASN A 277 14.16 7.40 1.30
CA ASN A 277 13.48 8.61 1.73
C ASN A 277 14.38 9.79 1.37
N THR A 278 13.90 10.67 0.50
CA THR A 278 14.70 11.78 -0.02
C THR A 278 14.11 13.10 0.48
N VAL A 279 14.94 13.89 1.15
CA VAL A 279 14.63 15.29 1.45
C VAL A 279 15.27 16.11 0.34
N ILE A 280 14.45 16.87 -0.40
CA ILE A 280 14.95 17.69 -1.50
C ILE A 280 15.33 19.06 -0.97
N THR A 281 16.58 19.46 -1.22
CA THR A 281 17.13 20.76 -0.84
C THR A 281 17.27 21.69 -2.05
N GLY A 282 17.29 23.00 -1.82
CA GLY A 282 17.51 24.01 -2.87
C GLY A 282 16.30 24.32 -3.74
N ILE A 283 15.08 24.15 -3.21
CA ILE A 283 13.82 24.59 -3.80
C ILE A 283 13.43 25.95 -3.22
#